data_AF-A0A3N6ABC3-F1
#
_entry.id   AF-A0A3N6ABC3-F1
#
_cell.length_a   1.000
_cell.length_b   1.000
_cell.length_c   1.000
_cell.angle_alpha   90.00
_cell.angle_beta   90.00
_cell.angle_gamma   90.00
#
_symmetry.space_group_name_H-M   'P 1'
#
loop_
_entity.id
_entity.type
_entity.pdbx_description
1 polymer ?
#
loop_
_entity_poly.entity_id
_entity_poly.type
_entity_poly.pdbx_seq_one_letter_code
_entity_poly.pdbx_strand_id
1 'polypeptide(L)'
;MTTSRTRRPTYLLCLTLLLIAGAIQVTETQPAAPQSTWSIAATGDAIMTRQVQCFENDPAFMGLVKPIREADAAVINLELALFRLWEFKGYPQVENGGNWELAPPEVGLDMKWMGFDLYNYATNHTTDYGVEGMVETMRFLDSQNLVHAGAGMTAGEAAQAKYFETNRGRFALIGLAKSFTPMSRAGEPRSEVKGRPGLNALRIDSTTELAPPQMAALRDIVKAIGGRVPDSATAPVRFGSMTVATGATNRIVYKVNARDEDRILRNIRNAARQADHVIVYAHSHDIAGASGYVPAPEHLRTFIKKCLD
;
A
#
# COMPACT_ATOMS: atom_id res chain seq x y z
N MET A 1 -47.55 -18.84 -53.56
CA MET A 1 -46.10 -19.04 -53.40
C MET A 1 -45.76 -18.90 -51.93
N THR A 2 -45.75 -20.02 -51.21
CA THR A 2 -45.50 -20.11 -49.76
C THR A 2 -44.13 -20.74 -49.57
N THR A 3 -43.12 -19.94 -49.22
CA THR A 3 -41.78 -20.44 -48.90
C THR A 3 -41.72 -20.89 -47.45
N SER A 4 -41.61 -22.20 -47.21
CA SER A 4 -41.36 -22.76 -45.89
C SER A 4 -39.89 -22.55 -45.50
N ARG A 5 -39.66 -21.98 -44.32
CA ARG A 5 -38.33 -21.93 -43.68
C ARG A 5 -38.15 -23.21 -42.88
N THR A 6 -37.27 -24.08 -43.33
CA THR A 6 -36.78 -25.23 -42.57
C THR A 6 -35.87 -24.75 -41.45
N ARG A 7 -36.29 -24.97 -40.18
CA ARG A 7 -35.42 -24.79 -39.01
C ARG A 7 -34.45 -25.97 -38.95
N ARG A 8 -33.14 -25.71 -38.96
CA ARG A 8 -32.14 -26.70 -38.57
C ARG A 8 -32.19 -26.91 -37.05
N PRO A 9 -32.11 -28.14 -36.52
CA PRO A 9 -31.96 -28.35 -35.10
C PRO A 9 -30.52 -28.00 -34.69
N THR A 10 -30.38 -27.13 -33.70
CA THR A 10 -29.13 -26.90 -32.99
C THR A 10 -28.94 -28.04 -32.00
N TYR A 11 -27.97 -28.93 -32.25
CA TYR A 11 -27.61 -29.96 -31.28
C TYR A 11 -26.75 -29.32 -30.18
N LEU A 12 -27.32 -29.20 -28.98
CA LEU A 12 -26.60 -28.81 -27.78
C LEU A 12 -25.83 -30.04 -27.28
N LEU A 13 -24.51 -30.05 -27.47
CA LEU A 13 -23.64 -31.11 -26.94
C LEU A 13 -23.42 -30.83 -25.44
N CYS A 14 -24.27 -31.40 -24.58
CA CYS A 14 -24.01 -31.45 -23.14
C CYS A 14 -22.94 -32.51 -22.87
N LEU A 15 -21.69 -32.09 -22.68
CA LEU A 15 -20.65 -32.95 -22.14
C LEU A 15 -20.91 -33.12 -20.63
N THR A 16 -21.61 -34.19 -20.25
CA THR A 16 -21.66 -34.64 -18.85
C THR A 16 -20.34 -35.34 -18.53
N LEU A 17 -19.43 -34.64 -17.85
CA LEU A 17 -18.30 -35.29 -17.18
C LEU A 17 -18.86 -36.12 -16.02
N LEU A 18 -18.87 -37.45 -16.18
CA LEU A 18 -19.04 -38.39 -15.09
C LEU A 18 -17.77 -38.36 -14.21
N LEU A 19 -17.85 -37.64 -13.08
CA LEU A 19 -16.89 -37.81 -11.99
C LEU A 19 -17.19 -39.14 -11.30
N ILE A 20 -16.28 -40.10 -11.45
CA ILE A 20 -16.26 -41.33 -10.65
C ILE A 20 -15.99 -40.89 -9.20
N ALA A 21 -17.03 -40.89 -8.38
CA ALA A 21 -16.93 -40.73 -6.94
C ALA A 21 -16.31 -42.01 -6.35
N GLY A 22 -15.00 -42.16 -6.49
CA GLY A 22 -14.24 -42.96 -5.54
C GLY A 22 -14.35 -42.27 -4.19
N ALA A 23 -14.71 -43.02 -3.14
CA ALA A 23 -14.69 -42.52 -1.78
C ALA A 23 -13.25 -42.12 -1.41
N ILE A 24 -12.88 -40.89 -1.71
CA ILE A 24 -11.70 -40.26 -1.13
C ILE A 24 -12.07 -40.05 0.32
N GLN A 25 -11.57 -40.93 1.19
CA GLN A 25 -11.42 -40.57 2.59
C GLN A 25 -10.57 -39.30 2.59
N VAL A 26 -11.22 -38.16 2.81
CA VAL A 26 -10.53 -36.95 3.21
C VAL A 26 -10.01 -37.26 4.59
N THR A 27 -8.81 -37.84 4.63
CA THR A 27 -8.01 -37.78 5.84
C THR A 27 -7.85 -36.29 6.08
N GLU A 28 -8.52 -35.80 7.13
CA GLU A 28 -8.28 -34.47 7.64
C GLU A 28 -6.77 -34.41 7.87
N THR A 29 -6.04 -33.76 6.94
CA THR A 29 -4.61 -33.53 7.12
C THR A 29 -4.54 -32.65 8.34
N GLN A 30 -4.29 -33.26 9.50
CA GLN A 30 -3.90 -32.51 10.68
C GLN A 30 -2.77 -31.60 10.24
N PRO A 31 -2.87 -30.27 10.45
CA PRO A 31 -1.76 -29.40 10.14
C PRO A 31 -0.57 -29.96 10.89
N ALA A 32 0.51 -30.27 10.16
CA ALA A 32 1.76 -30.64 10.79
C ALA A 32 2.06 -29.56 11.83
N ALA A 33 2.28 -29.96 13.08
CA ALA A 33 2.71 -29.03 14.12
C ALA A 33 3.91 -28.24 13.58
N PRO A 34 3.96 -26.89 13.72
CA PRO A 34 4.98 -26.09 13.06
C PRO A 34 6.34 -26.36 13.71
N GLN A 35 7.09 -27.29 13.14
CA GLN A 35 8.51 -27.49 13.38
C GLN A 35 9.36 -27.03 12.19
N SER A 36 8.79 -26.27 11.25
CA SER A 36 9.60 -25.47 10.34
C SER A 36 9.76 -24.08 10.93
N THR A 37 10.91 -23.83 11.58
CA THR A 37 11.37 -22.46 11.79
C THR A 37 11.44 -21.78 10.43
N TRP A 38 10.79 -20.63 10.31
CA TRP A 38 10.88 -19.73 9.16
C TRP A 38 11.50 -18.42 9.62
N SER A 39 12.00 -17.65 8.66
CA SER A 39 12.69 -16.38 8.90
C SER A 39 12.30 -15.35 7.85
N ILE A 40 12.22 -14.09 8.28
CA ILE A 40 12.01 -12.94 7.40
C ILE A 40 13.08 -11.89 7.69
N ALA A 41 13.68 -11.35 6.64
CA ALA A 41 14.47 -10.14 6.72
C ALA A 41 13.57 -8.96 6.33
N ALA A 42 13.41 -7.98 7.23
CA ALA A 42 12.64 -6.78 6.95
C ALA A 42 13.54 -5.55 7.10
N THR A 43 13.62 -4.75 6.04
CA THR A 43 14.40 -3.50 6.02
C THR A 43 13.50 -2.31 5.83
N GLY A 44 14.02 -1.12 6.14
CA GLY A 44 13.33 0.16 5.99
C GLY A 44 13.38 0.72 4.58
N ASP A 45 13.34 2.04 4.51
CA ASP A 45 13.34 2.83 3.28
C ASP A 45 14.66 2.67 2.51
N ALA A 46 14.55 2.19 1.29
CA ALA A 46 15.66 2.01 0.38
C ALA A 46 15.81 3.23 -0.50
N ILE A 47 16.59 4.20 -0.02
CA ILE A 47 17.02 5.37 -0.78
C ILE A 47 18.43 5.10 -1.35
N MET A 48 18.52 4.06 -2.17
CA MET A 48 19.77 3.65 -2.82
C MET A 48 19.84 4.29 -4.20
N THR A 49 20.60 5.38 -4.35
CA THR A 49 20.73 6.08 -5.66
C THR A 49 21.95 5.63 -6.47
N ARG A 50 22.74 4.70 -5.93
CA ARG A 50 24.00 4.23 -6.50
C ARG A 50 24.08 2.71 -6.39
N GLN A 51 24.73 2.09 -7.36
CA GLN A 51 25.08 0.68 -7.29
C GLN A 51 26.04 0.42 -6.13
N VAL A 52 25.82 -0.69 -5.45
CA VAL A 52 26.55 -1.16 -4.27
C VAL A 52 27.18 -2.53 -4.50
N GLN A 53 26.88 -3.24 -5.59
CA GLN A 53 27.49 -4.56 -5.85
C GLN A 53 29.03 -4.49 -5.97
N CYS A 54 29.61 -3.32 -6.27
CA CYS A 54 31.06 -3.13 -6.26
C CYS A 54 31.73 -3.37 -4.88
N PHE A 55 30.95 -3.46 -3.80
CA PHE A 55 31.41 -3.80 -2.45
C PHE A 55 31.32 -5.31 -2.14
N GLU A 56 31.10 -6.18 -3.12
CA GLU A 56 30.97 -7.64 -2.90
C GLU A 56 32.16 -8.32 -2.21
N ASN A 57 33.35 -7.72 -2.30
CA ASN A 57 34.57 -8.20 -1.66
C ASN A 57 34.83 -7.55 -0.28
N ASP A 58 33.98 -6.62 0.17
CA ASP A 58 34.06 -6.00 1.50
C ASP A 58 33.33 -6.89 2.54
N PRO A 59 34.05 -7.50 3.50
CA PRO A 59 33.43 -8.38 4.50
C PRO A 59 32.41 -7.67 5.38
N ALA A 60 32.58 -6.37 5.66
CA ALA A 60 31.65 -5.61 6.50
C ALA A 60 30.31 -5.40 5.77
N PHE A 61 30.37 -5.03 4.48
CA PHE A 61 29.18 -4.91 3.65
C PHE A 61 28.49 -6.27 3.47
N MET A 62 29.24 -7.33 3.17
CA MET A 62 28.68 -8.67 3.04
C MET A 62 28.09 -9.20 4.36
N GLY A 63 28.58 -8.72 5.50
CA GLY A 63 27.95 -8.96 6.81
C GLY A 63 26.52 -8.42 6.92
N LEU A 64 26.19 -7.31 6.23
CA LEU A 64 24.84 -6.76 6.14
C LEU A 64 23.97 -7.52 5.14
N VAL A 65 24.56 -7.98 4.02
CA VAL A 65 23.87 -8.74 2.96
C VAL A 65 23.51 -10.15 3.42
N LYS A 66 24.38 -10.80 4.20
CA LYS A 66 24.22 -12.17 4.69
C LYS A 66 22.84 -12.46 5.32
N PRO A 67 22.36 -11.70 6.33
CA PRO A 67 21.04 -11.97 6.93
C PRO A 67 19.87 -11.78 5.97
N ILE A 68 20.01 -10.94 4.93
CA ILE A 68 18.99 -10.76 3.89
C ILE A 68 18.90 -12.05 3.06
N ARG A 69 20.04 -12.56 2.58
CA ARG A 69 20.11 -13.78 1.77
C ARG A 69 19.74 -15.07 2.51
N GLU A 70 20.01 -15.11 3.82
CA GLU A 70 19.74 -16.30 4.64
C GLU A 70 18.28 -16.40 5.08
N ALA A 71 17.48 -15.33 4.94
CA ALA A 71 16.07 -15.35 5.28
C ALA A 71 15.26 -16.15 4.23
N ASP A 72 14.16 -16.77 4.66
CA ASP A 72 13.27 -17.49 3.74
C ASP A 72 12.46 -16.52 2.85
N ALA A 73 12.28 -15.28 3.29
CA ALA A 73 11.81 -14.17 2.48
C ALA A 73 12.43 -12.84 2.98
N ALA A 74 12.77 -11.95 2.06
CA ALA A 74 13.26 -10.61 2.40
C ALA A 74 12.39 -9.50 1.80
N VAL A 75 11.98 -8.55 2.64
CA VAL A 75 11.14 -7.41 2.27
C VAL A 75 11.87 -6.08 2.47
N ILE A 76 11.68 -5.17 1.51
CA ILE A 76 12.26 -3.83 1.49
C ILE A 76 11.21 -2.78 1.09
N ASN A 77 11.33 -1.55 1.62
CA ASN A 77 10.54 -0.42 1.14
C ASN A 77 11.26 0.29 0.01
N LEU A 78 10.75 0.18 -1.21
CA LEU A 78 11.33 0.84 -2.38
C LEU A 78 10.88 2.31 -2.41
N GLU A 79 11.72 3.19 -1.88
CA GLU A 79 11.44 4.61 -1.75
C GLU A 79 12.10 5.45 -2.85
N LEU A 80 12.07 4.94 -4.08
CA LEU A 80 12.61 5.62 -5.25
C LEU A 80 12.01 5.08 -6.53
N ALA A 81 12.04 5.89 -7.58
CA ALA A 81 11.78 5.43 -8.93
C ALA A 81 12.99 4.69 -9.52
N LEU A 82 12.73 3.68 -10.35
CA LEU A 82 13.76 2.88 -11.04
C LEU A 82 13.64 3.00 -12.55
N PHE A 83 14.24 4.04 -13.13
CA PHE A 83 14.34 4.20 -14.58
C PHE A 83 15.46 5.15 -14.97
N ARG A 84 15.79 5.17 -16.27
CA ARG A 84 16.79 6.09 -16.82
C ARG A 84 16.13 7.41 -17.22
N LEU A 85 16.53 8.51 -16.59
CA LEU A 85 15.91 9.82 -16.83
C LEU A 85 15.97 10.25 -18.30
N TRP A 86 17.04 9.92 -19.03
CA TRP A 86 17.19 10.26 -20.46
C TRP A 86 16.29 9.43 -21.38
N GLU A 87 15.77 8.30 -20.92
CA GLU A 87 14.81 7.46 -21.65
C GLU A 87 13.35 7.83 -21.30
N PHE A 88 13.13 8.38 -20.11
CA PHE A 88 11.82 8.72 -19.58
C PHE A 88 11.05 9.72 -20.47
N LYS A 89 9.74 9.46 -20.65
CA LYS A 89 8.86 10.23 -21.55
C LYS A 89 7.78 11.04 -20.83
N GLY A 90 7.73 10.95 -19.50
CA GLY A 90 6.81 11.75 -18.69
C GLY A 90 7.47 13.03 -18.18
N TYR A 91 6.83 13.63 -17.19
CA TYR A 91 7.31 14.82 -16.50
C TYR A 91 7.39 14.55 -15.00
N PRO A 92 8.40 15.09 -14.29
CA PRO A 92 8.34 15.14 -12.83
C PRO A 92 7.08 15.89 -12.40
N GLN A 93 6.40 15.36 -11.38
CA GLN A 93 5.28 16.04 -10.75
C GLN A 93 5.77 17.24 -9.95
N VAL A 94 4.96 18.29 -9.91
CA VAL A 94 5.23 19.46 -9.07
C VAL A 94 5.08 19.10 -7.58
N GLU A 95 4.10 18.26 -7.25
CA GLU A 95 3.97 17.65 -5.92
C GLU A 95 4.85 16.40 -5.85
N ASN A 96 5.75 16.34 -4.87
CA ASN A 96 6.68 15.23 -4.67
C ASN A 96 6.78 14.84 -3.18
N GLY A 97 7.47 13.74 -2.89
CA GLY A 97 7.68 13.21 -1.55
C GLY A 97 8.61 14.03 -0.64
N GLY A 98 9.20 15.13 -1.13
CA GLY A 98 10.21 15.95 -0.44
C GLY A 98 11.41 16.28 -1.35
N ASN A 99 11.65 15.41 -2.33
CA ASN A 99 12.55 15.57 -3.47
C ASN A 99 12.04 14.63 -4.60
N TRP A 100 12.83 14.42 -5.65
CA TRP A 100 12.52 13.45 -6.71
C TRP A 100 13.48 12.26 -6.65
N GLU A 101 13.16 11.26 -5.82
CA GLU A 101 14.02 10.09 -5.64
C GLU A 101 14.05 9.21 -6.90
N LEU A 102 15.24 9.05 -7.47
CA LEU A 102 15.46 8.29 -8.69
C LEU A 102 16.79 7.55 -8.61
N ALA A 103 16.77 6.28 -9.00
CA ALA A 103 17.96 5.49 -9.22
C ALA A 103 17.91 4.82 -10.60
N PRO A 104 19.07 4.47 -11.18
CA PRO A 104 19.08 3.68 -12.40
C PRO A 104 18.56 2.26 -12.11
N PRO A 105 18.00 1.54 -13.11
CA PRO A 105 17.46 0.20 -12.95
C PRO A 105 18.45 -0.81 -12.33
N GLU A 106 19.75 -0.61 -12.54
CA GLU A 106 20.80 -1.45 -11.95
C GLU A 106 20.73 -1.50 -10.42
N VAL A 107 20.26 -0.45 -9.76
CA VAL A 107 20.10 -0.51 -8.29
C VAL A 107 19.04 -1.54 -7.89
N GLY A 108 17.97 -1.69 -8.67
CA GLY A 108 16.99 -2.75 -8.42
C GLY A 108 17.59 -4.15 -8.61
N LEU A 109 18.54 -4.30 -9.54
CA LEU A 109 19.31 -5.54 -9.71
C LEU A 109 20.26 -5.79 -8.53
N ASP A 110 20.87 -4.74 -7.99
CA ASP A 110 21.69 -4.85 -6.78
C ASP A 110 20.85 -5.28 -5.57
N MET A 111 19.64 -4.72 -5.39
CA MET A 111 18.71 -5.16 -4.34
C MET A 111 18.34 -6.64 -4.52
N LYS A 112 18.06 -7.07 -5.75
CA LYS A 112 17.82 -8.48 -6.06
C LYS A 112 19.04 -9.35 -5.72
N TRP A 113 20.24 -8.91 -6.08
CA TRP A 113 21.50 -9.58 -5.76
C TRP A 113 21.76 -9.65 -4.25
N MET A 114 21.36 -8.62 -3.49
CA MET A 114 21.41 -8.64 -2.02
C MET A 114 20.44 -9.67 -1.41
N GLY A 115 19.44 -10.13 -2.17
CA GLY A 115 18.50 -11.18 -1.76
C GLY A 115 17.11 -10.66 -1.40
N PHE A 116 16.71 -9.46 -1.82
CA PHE A 116 15.35 -8.98 -1.60
C PHE A 116 14.35 -9.60 -2.58
N ASP A 117 13.22 -10.07 -2.06
CA ASP A 117 12.17 -10.77 -2.82
C ASP A 117 10.92 -9.90 -2.99
N LEU A 118 10.57 -9.17 -1.94
CA LEU A 118 9.30 -8.46 -1.76
C LEU A 118 9.56 -6.94 -1.61
N TYR A 119 8.86 -6.13 -2.42
CA TYR A 119 9.08 -4.69 -2.49
C TYR A 119 7.77 -3.94 -2.18
N ASN A 120 7.73 -3.20 -1.08
CA ASN A 120 6.67 -2.20 -0.91
C ASN A 120 6.99 -1.01 -1.82
N TYR A 121 6.07 -0.66 -2.71
CA TYR A 121 6.17 0.51 -3.59
C TYR A 121 5.06 1.52 -3.31
N ALA A 122 4.34 1.40 -2.18
CA ALA A 122 3.55 2.49 -1.63
C ALA A 122 4.41 3.35 -0.71
N THR A 123 4.87 4.49 -1.21
CA THR A 123 5.66 5.50 -0.50
C THR A 123 5.22 6.91 -0.89
N ASN A 124 5.71 7.92 -0.21
CA ASN A 124 5.60 9.31 -0.64
C ASN A 124 6.22 9.58 -2.02
N HIS A 125 7.19 8.76 -2.46
CA HIS A 125 7.93 8.91 -3.73
C HIS A 125 7.35 8.10 -4.90
N THR A 126 6.31 7.28 -4.70
CA THR A 126 5.72 6.41 -5.74
C THR A 126 5.35 7.13 -7.03
N THR A 127 4.93 8.40 -6.94
CA THR A 127 4.44 9.18 -8.09
C THR A 127 5.21 10.47 -8.32
N ASP A 128 6.44 10.59 -7.83
CA ASP A 128 7.28 11.78 -8.03
C ASP A 128 7.46 12.14 -9.51
N TYR A 129 7.52 11.13 -10.36
CA TYR A 129 7.60 11.25 -11.81
C TYR A 129 6.27 10.93 -12.50
N GLY A 130 5.17 11.19 -11.79
CA GLY A 130 3.82 10.95 -12.28
C GLY A 130 3.46 9.46 -12.35
N VAL A 131 2.33 9.19 -13.00
CA VAL A 131 1.88 7.82 -13.25
C VAL A 131 2.84 7.12 -14.20
N GLU A 132 3.44 7.87 -15.13
CA GLU A 132 4.42 7.38 -16.09
C GLU A 132 5.64 6.80 -15.37
N GLY A 133 6.25 7.53 -14.43
CA GLY A 133 7.42 7.04 -13.69
C GLY A 133 7.11 5.89 -12.74
N MET A 134 5.93 5.90 -12.12
CA MET A 134 5.42 4.77 -11.34
C MET A 134 5.33 3.51 -12.20
N VAL A 135 4.76 3.64 -13.40
CA VAL A 135 4.59 2.53 -14.35
C VAL A 135 5.95 2.04 -14.89
N GLU A 136 6.91 2.93 -15.17
CA GLU A 136 8.27 2.52 -15.56
C GLU A 136 8.92 1.66 -14.47
N THR A 137 8.80 2.07 -13.21
CA THR A 137 9.33 1.30 -12.06
C THR A 137 8.63 -0.05 -11.93
N MET A 138 7.30 -0.08 -11.99
CA MET A 138 6.54 -1.34 -11.93
C MET A 138 6.90 -2.29 -13.08
N ARG A 139 7.02 -1.78 -14.32
CA ARG A 139 7.45 -2.57 -15.48
C ARG A 139 8.84 -3.15 -15.30
N PHE A 140 9.77 -2.36 -14.75
CA PHE A 140 11.11 -2.85 -14.44
C PHE A 140 11.03 -4.01 -13.43
N LEU A 141 10.33 -3.82 -12.30
CA LEU A 141 10.19 -4.86 -11.27
C LEU A 141 9.55 -6.14 -11.84
N ASP A 142 8.47 -5.99 -12.62
CA ASP A 142 7.82 -7.11 -13.32
C ASP A 142 8.79 -7.83 -14.27
N SER A 143 9.60 -7.10 -15.05
CA SER A 143 10.57 -7.68 -15.99
C SER A 143 11.66 -8.50 -15.29
N GLN A 144 11.92 -8.22 -14.01
CA GLN A 144 12.91 -8.91 -13.19
C GLN A 144 12.30 -10.01 -12.30
N ASN A 145 10.99 -10.25 -12.41
CA ASN A 145 10.22 -11.12 -11.52
C ASN A 145 10.36 -10.74 -10.03
N LEU A 146 10.44 -9.44 -9.74
CA LEU A 146 10.49 -8.92 -8.38
C LEU A 146 9.06 -8.64 -7.91
N VAL A 147 8.67 -9.22 -6.78
CA VAL A 147 7.30 -9.10 -6.28
C VAL A 147 7.13 -7.73 -5.65
N HIS A 148 6.27 -6.88 -6.22
CA HIS A 148 5.99 -5.54 -5.71
C HIS A 148 4.52 -5.33 -5.40
N ALA A 149 4.25 -4.62 -4.31
CA ALA A 149 2.89 -4.32 -3.82
C ALA A 149 2.73 -2.84 -3.44
N GLY A 150 1.47 -2.42 -3.28
CA GLY A 150 1.15 -1.07 -2.78
C GLY A 150 0.97 -0.01 -3.87
N ALA A 151 1.25 -0.31 -5.14
CA ALA A 151 0.95 0.55 -6.28
C ALA A 151 0.19 -0.24 -7.36
N GLY A 152 -0.65 0.44 -8.14
CA GLY A 152 -1.45 -0.21 -9.18
C GLY A 152 -2.19 0.75 -10.08
N MET A 153 -2.84 0.25 -11.13
CA MET A 153 -3.60 1.06 -12.09
C MET A 153 -4.98 1.46 -11.57
N THR A 154 -5.42 0.83 -10.47
CA THR A 154 -6.67 1.13 -9.76
C THR A 154 -6.48 1.01 -8.25
N ALA A 155 -7.41 1.54 -7.46
CA ALA A 155 -7.39 1.37 -6.00
C ALA A 155 -7.48 -0.11 -5.58
N GLY A 156 -8.22 -0.94 -6.33
CA GLY A 156 -8.26 -2.38 -6.13
C GLY A 156 -6.89 -3.03 -6.35
N GLU A 157 -6.24 -2.77 -7.48
CA GLU A 157 -4.90 -3.32 -7.79
C GLU A 157 -3.84 -2.87 -6.79
N ALA A 158 -3.81 -1.59 -6.43
CA ALA A 158 -2.84 -1.08 -5.47
C ALA A 158 -2.99 -1.73 -4.09
N ALA A 159 -4.22 -2.07 -3.70
CA ALA A 159 -4.53 -2.67 -2.40
C ALA A 159 -4.40 -4.20 -2.36
N GLN A 160 -4.17 -4.85 -3.50
CA GLN A 160 -4.06 -6.31 -3.55
C GLN A 160 -2.79 -6.81 -2.87
N ALA A 161 -2.93 -7.95 -2.17
CA ALA A 161 -1.78 -8.71 -1.74
C ALA A 161 -1.04 -9.32 -2.93
N LYS A 162 0.27 -9.37 -2.83
CA LYS A 162 1.18 -9.93 -3.84
C LYS A 162 1.96 -11.06 -3.19
N TYR A 163 2.19 -12.14 -3.93
CA TYR A 163 2.61 -13.41 -3.33
C TYR A 163 4.00 -13.83 -3.80
N PHE A 164 4.75 -14.41 -2.87
CA PHE A 164 6.06 -15.00 -3.10
C PHE A 164 6.06 -16.43 -2.57
N GLU A 165 6.44 -17.38 -3.42
CA GLU A 165 6.42 -18.81 -3.12
C GLU A 165 7.79 -19.28 -2.65
N THR A 166 7.85 -20.01 -1.54
CA THR A 166 9.10 -20.59 -1.03
C THR A 166 8.87 -22.03 -0.58
N ASN A 167 9.97 -22.76 -0.31
CA ASN A 167 9.88 -24.08 0.30
C ASN A 167 9.44 -24.05 1.77
N ARG A 168 9.29 -22.86 2.38
CA ARG A 168 8.74 -22.64 3.73
C ARG A 168 7.29 -22.19 3.73
N GLY A 169 6.68 -22.08 2.55
CA GLY A 169 5.30 -21.63 2.39
C GLY A 169 5.21 -20.36 1.56
N ARG A 170 3.99 -19.88 1.45
CA ARG A 170 3.66 -18.70 0.66
C ARG A 170 3.63 -17.45 1.53
N PHE A 171 4.40 -16.46 1.13
CA PHE A 171 4.41 -15.12 1.74
C PHE A 171 3.54 -14.18 0.93
N ALA A 172 2.70 -13.39 1.58
CA ALA A 172 1.91 -12.32 0.98
C ALA A 172 2.40 -10.96 1.46
N LEU A 173 2.56 -9.99 0.56
CA LEU A 173 2.85 -8.59 0.88
C LEU A 173 1.65 -7.71 0.54
N ILE A 174 1.22 -6.90 1.50
CA ILE A 174 0.30 -5.79 1.33
C ILE A 174 1.05 -4.50 1.64
N GLY A 175 1.32 -3.71 0.62
CA GLY A 175 1.98 -2.41 0.73
C GLY A 175 1.00 -1.26 0.95
N LEU A 176 1.34 -0.31 1.81
CA LEU A 176 0.57 0.93 2.00
C LEU A 176 1.46 2.11 2.39
N ALA A 177 0.98 3.33 2.11
CA ALA A 177 1.61 4.57 2.55
C ALA A 177 0.64 5.42 3.35
N LYS A 178 1.13 6.01 4.45
CA LYS A 178 0.44 7.05 5.20
C LYS A 178 0.94 8.45 4.84
N SER A 179 2.24 8.58 4.59
CA SER A 179 2.85 9.82 4.09
C SER A 179 2.87 9.79 2.57
N PHE A 180 2.16 10.71 1.94
CA PHE A 180 2.06 10.82 0.48
C PHE A 180 1.45 12.17 0.07
N THR A 181 1.64 12.56 -1.19
CA THR A 181 0.96 13.72 -1.75
C THR A 181 -0.47 13.36 -2.20
N PRO A 182 -1.46 14.26 -2.10
CA PRO A 182 -2.87 13.92 -2.32
C PRO A 182 -3.17 13.23 -3.65
N MET A 183 -2.42 13.58 -4.71
CA MET A 183 -2.56 13.02 -6.05
C MET A 183 -1.85 11.68 -6.26
N SER A 184 -1.02 11.21 -5.33
CA SER A 184 -0.42 9.87 -5.41
C SER A 184 -1.43 8.73 -5.24
N ARG A 185 -2.61 9.00 -4.66
CA ARG A 185 -3.60 7.97 -4.31
C ARG A 185 -4.20 7.29 -5.53
N ALA A 186 -4.25 5.96 -5.48
CA ALA A 186 -5.04 5.17 -6.41
C ALA A 186 -6.55 5.42 -6.23
N GLY A 187 -7.29 5.37 -7.33
CA GLY A 187 -8.74 5.58 -7.36
C GLY A 187 -9.49 4.41 -7.99
N GLU A 188 -10.71 4.15 -7.50
CA GLU A 188 -11.59 3.13 -8.06
C GLU A 188 -12.07 3.52 -9.47
N PRO A 189 -12.21 2.57 -10.40
CA PRO A 189 -12.91 2.80 -11.66
C PRO A 189 -14.39 3.11 -11.42
N ARG A 190 -15.03 3.74 -12.40
CA ARG A 190 -16.50 3.83 -12.52
C ARG A 190 -16.94 3.21 -13.83
N SER A 191 -18.25 3.11 -14.05
CA SER A 191 -18.83 2.51 -15.27
C SER A 191 -18.28 3.09 -16.57
N GLU A 192 -17.96 4.38 -16.60
CA GLU A 192 -17.56 5.11 -17.81
C GLU A 192 -16.07 5.51 -17.83
N VAL A 193 -15.35 5.32 -16.73
CA VAL A 193 -13.97 5.81 -16.61
C VAL A 193 -13.09 4.82 -15.85
N LYS A 194 -11.87 4.64 -16.34
CA LYS A 194 -10.84 3.82 -15.71
C LYS A 194 -10.53 4.31 -14.31
N GLY A 195 -9.99 3.42 -13.47
CA GLY A 195 -9.45 3.82 -12.18
C GLY A 195 -8.27 4.78 -12.36
N ARG A 196 -7.94 5.48 -11.27
CA ARG A 196 -6.74 6.31 -11.23
C ARG A 196 -5.57 5.44 -10.77
N PRO A 197 -4.47 5.35 -11.53
CA PRO A 197 -3.26 4.72 -11.06
C PRO A 197 -2.64 5.48 -9.88
N GLY A 198 -2.06 4.75 -8.95
CA GLY A 198 -1.41 5.33 -7.78
C GLY A 198 -1.14 4.31 -6.69
N LEU A 199 -0.88 4.81 -5.48
CA LEU A 199 -0.56 4.01 -4.31
C LEU A 199 -1.78 3.66 -3.44
N ASN A 200 -1.63 2.62 -2.63
CA ASN A 200 -2.56 2.19 -1.60
C ASN A 200 -2.41 3.07 -0.34
N ALA A 201 -3.27 4.07 -0.22
CA ALA A 201 -3.17 5.07 0.84
C ALA A 201 -3.88 4.68 2.14
N LEU A 202 -3.24 4.93 3.28
CA LEU A 202 -3.85 4.97 4.60
C LEU A 202 -4.02 6.43 5.02
N ARG A 203 -5.20 7.00 4.80
CA ARG A 203 -5.48 8.38 5.22
C ARG A 203 -5.71 8.47 6.72
N ILE A 204 -5.24 9.57 7.30
CA ILE A 204 -5.59 10.00 8.65
C ILE A 204 -6.50 11.21 8.54
N ASP A 205 -7.72 11.09 9.03
CA ASP A 205 -8.64 12.19 9.21
C ASP A 205 -8.28 12.92 10.52
N SER A 206 -8.22 14.24 10.48
CA SER A 206 -8.01 15.07 11.67
C SER A 206 -9.23 15.95 11.93
N THR A 207 -9.57 16.12 13.20
CA THR A 207 -10.59 17.06 13.66
C THR A 207 -9.97 17.92 14.75
N THR A 208 -9.95 19.23 14.53
CA THR A 208 -9.57 20.17 15.58
C THR A 208 -10.77 20.36 16.49
N GLU A 209 -10.58 20.11 17.77
CA GLU A 209 -11.57 20.35 18.82
C GLU A 209 -11.13 21.56 19.63
N LEU A 210 -12.05 22.52 19.84
CA LEU A 210 -11.84 23.68 20.71
C LEU A 210 -12.78 23.63 21.91
N ALA A 211 -12.24 23.98 23.08
CA ALA A 211 -13.02 24.22 24.28
C ALA A 211 -14.00 25.38 24.06
N PRO A 212 -15.12 25.44 24.80
CA PRO A 212 -16.20 26.39 24.52
C PRO A 212 -15.76 27.87 24.40
N PRO A 213 -14.85 28.42 25.24
CA PRO A 213 -14.40 29.80 25.10
C PRO A 213 -13.65 30.06 23.78
N GLN A 214 -12.73 29.16 23.40
CA GLN A 214 -11.99 29.29 22.14
C GLN A 214 -12.88 29.07 20.93
N MET A 215 -13.87 28.17 21.03
CA MET A 215 -14.86 27.98 19.96
C MET A 215 -15.72 29.23 19.74
N ALA A 216 -16.14 29.91 20.82
CA ALA A 216 -16.87 31.17 20.73
C ALA A 216 -16.01 32.25 20.04
N ALA A 217 -14.75 32.40 20.46
CA ALA A 217 -13.81 33.33 19.83
C ALA A 217 -13.59 33.02 18.35
N LEU A 218 -13.42 31.75 17.98
CA LEU A 218 -13.31 31.34 16.57
C LEU A 218 -14.57 31.68 15.78
N ARG A 219 -15.76 31.46 16.34
CA ARG A 219 -17.03 31.82 15.70
C ARG A 219 -17.12 33.32 15.44
N ASP A 220 -16.69 34.15 16.38
CA ASP A 220 -16.68 35.60 16.21
C ASP A 220 -15.68 36.04 15.13
N ILE A 221 -14.49 35.44 15.11
CA ILE A 221 -13.49 35.67 14.04
C ILE A 221 -14.07 35.28 12.68
N VAL A 222 -14.67 34.10 12.57
CA VAL A 222 -15.27 33.61 11.32
C VAL A 222 -16.37 34.56 10.83
N LYS A 223 -17.24 35.05 11.72
CA LYS A 223 -18.24 36.08 11.37
C LYS A 223 -17.59 37.37 10.90
N ALA A 224 -16.56 37.85 11.61
CA ALA A 224 -15.89 39.11 11.31
C ALA A 224 -15.21 39.12 9.94
N ILE A 225 -14.71 37.96 9.47
CA ILE A 225 -14.14 37.80 8.12
C ILE A 225 -15.18 37.45 7.06
N GLY A 226 -16.49 37.53 7.37
CA GLY A 226 -17.58 37.22 6.44
C GLY A 226 -17.83 35.73 6.20
N GLY A 227 -17.26 34.86 7.03
CA GLY A 227 -17.47 33.42 6.99
C GLY A 227 -18.81 32.98 7.57
N ARG A 228 -19.27 31.80 7.17
CA ARG A 228 -20.53 31.21 7.65
C ARG A 228 -20.33 30.53 9.01
N VAL A 229 -21.14 30.92 9.99
CA VAL A 229 -21.25 30.25 11.28
C VAL A 229 -22.63 29.60 11.41
N PRO A 230 -22.73 28.29 11.71
CA PRO A 230 -24.03 27.66 11.95
C PRO A 230 -24.70 28.18 13.23
N ASP A 231 -26.03 28.26 13.22
CA ASP A 231 -26.84 28.75 14.36
C ASP A 231 -26.70 27.86 15.60
N SER A 232 -26.56 26.55 15.39
CA SER A 232 -26.30 25.61 16.49
C SER A 232 -24.92 25.86 17.10
N ALA A 233 -24.89 26.10 18.42
CA ALA A 233 -23.67 26.38 19.17
C ALA A 233 -22.68 25.20 19.19
N THR A 234 -23.15 23.97 19.02
CA THR A 234 -22.32 22.75 19.02
C THR A 234 -21.92 22.29 17.62
N ALA A 235 -22.50 22.88 16.57
CA ALA A 235 -22.14 22.51 15.20
C ALA A 235 -20.67 22.86 14.89
N PRO A 236 -19.96 22.03 14.11
CA PRO A 236 -18.63 22.36 13.64
C PRO A 236 -18.62 23.62 12.76
N VAL A 237 -17.53 24.40 12.86
CA VAL A 237 -17.32 25.63 12.10
C VAL A 237 -16.18 25.42 11.11
N ARG A 238 -16.33 25.96 9.89
CA ARG A 238 -15.28 25.94 8.87
C ARG A 238 -14.42 27.20 9.00
N PHE A 239 -13.11 27.02 9.07
CA PHE A 239 -12.13 28.12 9.06
C PHE A 239 -11.02 27.78 8.06
N GLY A 240 -11.03 28.46 6.91
CA GLY A 240 -10.21 28.06 5.76
C GLY A 240 -10.54 26.63 5.31
N SER A 241 -9.51 25.78 5.20
CA SER A 241 -9.66 24.35 4.87
C SER A 241 -10.01 23.46 6.07
N MET A 242 -9.98 24.00 7.30
CA MET A 242 -10.19 23.24 8.53
C MET A 242 -11.67 23.15 8.91
N THR A 243 -12.07 21.99 9.43
CA THR A 243 -13.32 21.84 10.19
C THR A 243 -12.97 21.79 11.67
N VAL A 244 -13.51 22.73 12.44
CA VAL A 244 -13.28 22.83 13.89
C VAL A 244 -14.55 22.47 14.63
N ALA A 245 -14.50 21.45 15.47
CA ALA A 245 -15.59 20.98 16.30
C ALA A 245 -15.49 21.57 17.72
N THR A 246 -16.62 21.63 18.41
CA THR A 246 -16.62 21.91 19.86
C THR A 246 -16.23 20.66 20.63
N GLY A 247 -15.27 20.79 21.55
CA GLY A 247 -14.84 19.72 22.45
C GLY A 247 -14.68 20.20 23.88
N ALA A 248 -14.32 19.30 24.80
CA ALA A 248 -14.09 19.65 26.20
C ALA A 248 -12.77 20.41 26.41
N THR A 249 -11.76 20.13 25.58
CA THR A 249 -10.43 20.74 25.63
C THR A 249 -9.94 21.08 24.21
N ASN A 250 -8.94 21.95 24.12
CA ASN A 250 -8.29 22.28 22.84
C ASN A 250 -7.36 21.13 22.45
N ARG A 251 -7.63 20.47 21.32
CA ARG A 251 -6.79 19.36 20.81
C ARG A 251 -7.03 19.10 19.33
N ILE A 252 -6.17 18.30 18.73
CA ILE A 252 -6.41 17.68 17.42
C ILE A 252 -6.62 16.19 17.65
N VAL A 253 -7.76 15.69 17.19
CA VAL A 253 -8.09 14.26 17.22
C VAL A 253 -7.78 13.67 15.86
N TYR A 254 -6.96 12.62 15.83
CA TYR A 254 -6.58 11.89 14.63
C TYR A 254 -7.28 10.53 14.61
N LYS A 255 -7.83 10.15 13.46
CA LYS A 255 -8.46 8.85 13.23
C LYS A 255 -8.03 8.30 11.88
N VAL A 256 -7.79 7.01 11.81
CA VAL A 256 -7.64 6.35 10.51
C VAL A 256 -8.94 6.47 9.73
N ASN A 257 -8.84 6.78 8.44
CA ASN A 257 -10.00 6.86 7.56
C ASN A 257 -10.69 5.49 7.47
N ALA A 258 -11.96 5.44 7.86
CA ALA A 258 -12.69 4.18 7.99
C ALA A 258 -12.77 3.37 6.68
N ARG A 259 -12.84 4.04 5.51
CA ARG A 259 -12.87 3.35 4.21
C ARG A 259 -11.52 2.71 3.87
N ASP A 260 -10.43 3.37 4.22
CA ASP A 260 -9.08 2.83 3.99
C ASP A 260 -8.80 1.68 4.94
N GLU A 261 -9.12 1.84 6.23
CA GLU A 261 -9.00 0.78 7.24
C GLU A 261 -9.76 -0.48 6.80
N ASP A 262 -11.03 -0.34 6.45
CA ASP A 262 -11.87 -1.46 6.00
C ASP A 262 -11.36 -2.11 4.71
N ARG A 263 -10.86 -1.33 3.73
CA ARG A 263 -10.19 -1.87 2.53
C ARG A 263 -8.97 -2.69 2.90
N ILE A 264 -8.10 -2.20 3.78
CA ILE A 264 -6.85 -2.87 4.14
C ILE A 264 -7.13 -4.13 4.95
N LEU A 265 -7.98 -4.06 5.99
CA LEU A 265 -8.35 -5.22 6.81
C LEU A 265 -9.08 -6.30 6.01
N ARG A 266 -9.86 -5.93 4.99
CA ARG A 266 -10.41 -6.92 4.05
C ARG A 266 -9.32 -7.63 3.24
N ASN A 267 -8.34 -6.90 2.71
CA ASN A 267 -7.27 -7.50 1.92
C ASN A 267 -6.37 -8.40 2.77
N ILE A 268 -6.09 -8.03 4.02
CA ILE A 268 -5.38 -8.87 5.00
C ILE A 268 -6.11 -10.20 5.19
N ARG A 269 -7.43 -10.15 5.50
CA ARG A 269 -8.24 -11.36 5.67
C ARG A 269 -8.29 -12.23 4.40
N ASN A 270 -8.30 -11.63 3.22
CA ASN A 270 -8.27 -12.36 1.95
C ASN A 270 -6.91 -13.01 1.68
N ALA A 271 -5.82 -12.35 2.04
CA ALA A 271 -4.46 -12.87 1.91
C ALA A 271 -4.21 -14.03 2.89
N ALA A 272 -4.68 -13.90 4.14
CA ALA A 272 -4.55 -14.93 5.18
C ALA A 272 -5.26 -16.26 4.84
N ARG A 273 -6.16 -16.27 3.85
CA ARG A 273 -6.79 -17.50 3.32
C ARG A 273 -5.97 -18.20 2.24
N GLN A 274 -4.94 -17.53 1.73
CA GLN A 274 -4.22 -17.92 0.52
C GLN A 274 -2.71 -18.04 0.73
N ALA A 275 -2.18 -17.52 1.84
CA ALA A 275 -0.77 -17.48 2.19
C ALA A 275 -0.57 -17.97 3.62
N ASP A 276 0.58 -18.59 3.87
CA ASP A 276 1.00 -19.06 5.19
C ASP A 276 1.47 -17.89 6.06
N HIS A 277 2.02 -16.85 5.43
CA HIS A 277 2.53 -15.64 6.09
C HIS A 277 2.02 -14.38 5.39
N VAL A 278 1.50 -13.41 6.16
CA VAL A 278 1.05 -12.11 5.63
C VAL A 278 1.88 -10.99 6.22
N ILE A 279 2.51 -10.20 5.35
CA ILE A 279 3.32 -9.03 5.66
C ILE A 279 2.50 -7.80 5.27
N VAL A 280 2.22 -6.94 6.24
CA VAL A 280 1.65 -5.61 6.01
C VAL A 280 2.77 -4.60 6.19
N TYR A 281 3.14 -3.92 5.10
CA TYR A 281 4.24 -2.95 5.10
C TYR A 281 3.68 -1.54 4.94
N ALA A 282 4.00 -0.65 5.88
CA ALA A 282 3.47 0.71 5.95
C ALA A 282 4.58 1.76 5.94
N HIS A 283 4.66 2.58 4.90
CA HIS A 283 5.54 3.74 4.86
C HIS A 283 4.88 4.96 5.54
N SER A 284 5.57 5.61 6.49
CA SER A 284 5.04 6.72 7.28
C SER A 284 6.15 7.59 7.88
N HIS A 285 5.98 8.91 7.78
CA HIS A 285 6.84 9.91 8.45
C HIS A 285 6.24 10.42 9.77
N ASP A 286 5.14 9.82 10.22
CA ASP A 286 4.48 10.26 11.44
C ASP A 286 5.22 9.83 12.69
N ILE A 287 5.78 10.83 13.38
CA ILE A 287 6.37 10.70 14.71
C ILE A 287 5.43 11.33 15.75
N ALA A 288 5.35 10.74 16.94
CA ALA A 288 4.68 11.41 18.05
C ALA A 288 5.65 12.45 18.65
N GLY A 289 5.36 13.74 18.58
CA GLY A 289 6.24 14.77 19.19
C GLY A 289 7.50 15.10 18.39
N ALA A 290 8.46 15.76 19.04
CA ALA A 290 9.53 16.52 18.37
C ALA A 290 10.80 15.71 18.02
N SER A 291 10.86 14.40 18.28
CA SER A 291 12.07 13.59 18.03
C SER A 291 11.75 12.19 17.51
N GLY A 292 12.71 11.59 16.79
CA GLY A 292 12.59 10.27 16.16
C GLY A 292 12.63 9.06 17.11
N TYR A 293 12.65 9.26 18.43
CA TYR A 293 12.66 8.17 19.43
C TYR A 293 11.32 7.96 20.13
N VAL A 294 10.28 8.66 19.70
CA VAL A 294 8.95 8.55 20.29
C VAL A 294 8.15 7.48 19.54
N PRO A 295 7.36 6.64 20.24
CA PRO A 295 6.53 5.64 19.59
C PRO A 295 5.64 6.23 18.50
N ALA A 296 5.27 5.40 17.51
CA ALA A 296 4.29 5.77 16.51
C ALA A 296 3.01 6.35 17.16
N PRO A 297 2.36 7.34 16.53
CA PRO A 297 1.14 7.92 17.06
C PRO A 297 0.08 6.87 17.41
N GLU A 298 -0.73 7.17 18.42
CA GLU A 298 -1.74 6.24 18.96
C GLU A 298 -2.71 5.69 17.89
N HIS A 299 -3.13 6.52 16.94
CA HIS A 299 -4.03 6.09 15.87
C HIS A 299 -3.37 5.05 14.95
N LEU A 300 -2.07 5.16 14.66
CA LEU A 300 -1.33 4.15 13.90
C LEU A 300 -1.13 2.88 14.73
N ARG A 301 -0.76 3.00 16.01
CA ARG A 301 -0.63 1.82 16.90
C ARG A 301 -1.94 1.05 17.01
N THR A 302 -3.07 1.74 17.13
CA THR A 302 -4.40 1.12 17.16
C THR A 302 -4.72 0.41 15.87
N PHE A 303 -4.42 1.02 14.72
CA PHE A 303 -4.61 0.39 13.42
C PHE A 303 -3.72 -0.84 13.21
N ILE A 304 -2.44 -0.76 13.57
CA ILE A 304 -1.50 -1.88 13.47
C ILE A 304 -1.99 -3.09 14.29
N LYS A 305 -2.52 -2.86 15.50
CA LYS A 305 -3.11 -3.95 16.31
C LYS A 305 -4.25 -4.65 15.57
N LYS A 306 -5.15 -3.89 14.94
CA LYS A 306 -6.24 -4.47 14.14
C LYS A 306 -5.75 -5.28 12.93
N CYS A 307 -4.55 -5.00 12.41
CA CYS A 307 -3.97 -5.78 11.32
C CYS A 307 -3.44 -7.15 11.80
N LEU A 308 -3.21 -7.32 13.10
CA LEU A 308 -2.72 -8.57 13.71
C LEU A 308 -3.87 -9.47 14.22
N ASP A 309 -5.04 -8.88 14.48
CA ASP A 309 -6.27 -9.54 14.93
C ASP A 309 -7.06 -10.18 13.77
#